data_AF-A0AA95NDT7-F1
#
_entry.id   AF-A0AA95NDT7-F1
#
_cell.length_a   1.000
_cell.length_b   1.000
_cell.length_c   1.000
_cell.angle_alpha   90.00
_cell.angle_beta   90.00
_cell.angle_gamma   90.00
#
_symmetry.space_group_name_H-M   'P 1'
#
loop_
_entity.id
_entity.type
_entity.pdbx_description
1 polymer ?
#
loop_
_entity_poly.entity_id
_entity_poly.type
_entity_poly.pdbx_seq_one_letter_code
_entity_poly.pdbx_strand_id
1 'polypeptide(L)'
;MSTSNLQALTLLLDRAVSERDEALRALRDAQNQAEQARNQHGQLAQYRNDYQQRWTQTFAQRTTVDILGCYQTFGLRLDQAINQQDQVSSYAEQRQELARNRLADCELRVASIRKLIERRRQEGLRVALRQEQKATDEQAARAALAGFGAYARVSA
;
A
#
# COMPACT_ATOMS: atom_id res chain seq x y z
N MET A 1 31.17 12.86 -1.84
CA MET A 1 30.16 12.56 -2.88
C MET A 1 29.26 11.38 -2.49
N SER A 2 29.79 10.23 -2.04
CA SER A 2 28.98 9.04 -1.71
C SER A 2 28.02 9.20 -0.52
N THR A 3 28.40 9.94 0.51
CA THR A 3 27.59 10.18 1.73
C THR A 3 26.37 11.08 1.46
N SER A 4 26.55 12.16 0.69
CA SER A 4 25.46 13.06 0.29
C SER A 4 24.42 12.37 -0.60
N ASN A 5 24.85 11.46 -1.48
CA ASN A 5 23.93 10.66 -2.31
C ASN A 5 23.11 9.67 -1.45
N LEU A 6 23.74 9.08 -0.43
CA LEU A 6 23.06 8.17 0.49
C LEU A 6 22.04 8.89 1.37
N GLN A 7 22.35 10.10 1.84
CA GLN A 7 21.40 10.97 2.56
C GLN A 7 20.17 11.30 1.69
N ALA A 8 20.38 11.65 0.42
CA ALA A 8 19.27 11.89 -0.51
C ALA A 8 18.40 10.65 -0.71
N LEU A 9 19.00 9.46 -0.84
CA LEU A 9 18.24 8.20 -0.95
C LEU A 9 17.45 7.88 0.32
N THR A 10 18.01 8.16 1.51
CA THR A 10 17.28 7.99 2.78
C THR A 10 16.06 8.92 2.84
N LEU A 11 16.20 10.19 2.46
CA LEU A 11 15.06 11.12 2.39
C LEU A 11 13.98 10.65 1.39
N LEU A 12 14.41 10.11 0.24
CA LEU A 12 13.48 9.51 -0.73
C LEU A 12 12.77 8.27 -0.17
N LEU A 13 13.47 7.46 0.65
CA LEU A 13 12.86 6.33 1.33
C LEU A 13 11.81 6.78 2.34
N ASP A 14 12.13 7.78 3.17
CA ASP A 14 11.20 8.30 4.18
C ASP A 14 9.92 8.82 3.53
N ARG A 15 10.07 9.57 2.42
CA ARG A 15 8.92 10.01 1.62
C ARG A 15 8.13 8.85 1.04
N ALA A 16 8.78 7.86 0.45
CA ALA A 16 8.09 6.69 -0.13
C ALA A 16 7.36 5.87 0.95
N VAL A 17 7.91 5.79 2.16
CA VAL A 17 7.27 5.15 3.32
C VAL A 17 6.01 5.93 3.72
N SER A 18 6.09 7.27 3.80
CA SER A 18 4.92 8.11 4.09
C SER A 18 3.82 7.93 3.03
N GLU A 19 4.19 7.92 1.74
CA GLU A 19 3.24 7.71 0.63
C GLU A 19 2.57 6.33 0.70
N ARG A 20 3.31 5.28 1.09
CA ARG A 20 2.75 3.94 1.34
C ARG A 20 1.77 3.95 2.51
N ASP A 21 2.11 4.63 3.61
CA ASP A 21 1.25 4.67 4.80
C ASP A 21 -0.04 5.47 4.56
N GLU A 22 0.01 6.49 3.70
CA GLU A 22 -1.18 7.15 3.15
C GLU A 22 -2.01 6.22 2.27
N ALA A 23 -1.37 5.47 1.35
CA ALA A 23 -2.07 4.50 0.51
C ALA A 23 -2.74 3.39 1.34
N LEU A 24 -2.11 2.93 2.42
CA LEU A 24 -2.67 1.95 3.34
C LEU A 24 -3.91 2.50 4.07
N ARG A 25 -3.86 3.75 4.52
CA ARG A 25 -5.04 4.42 5.11
C ARG A 25 -6.18 4.53 4.11
N ALA A 26 -5.89 4.97 2.89
CA ALA A 26 -6.88 5.07 1.82
C ALA A 26 -7.51 3.70 1.47
N LEU A 27 -6.72 2.62 1.47
CA LEU A 27 -7.24 1.27 1.27
C LEU A 27 -8.20 0.86 2.39
N ARG A 28 -7.86 1.12 3.65
CA ARG A 28 -8.72 0.81 4.80
C ARG A 28 -10.04 1.58 4.71
N ASP A 29 -10.00 2.85 4.36
CA ASP A 29 -11.20 3.66 4.19
C ASP A 29 -12.07 3.13 3.05
N ALA A 30 -11.47 2.75 1.92
CA ALA A 30 -12.19 2.16 0.79
C ALA A 30 -12.80 0.78 1.13
N GLN A 31 -12.09 -0.05 1.91
CA GLN A 31 -12.61 -1.32 2.42
C GLN A 31 -13.83 -1.12 3.31
N ASN A 32 -13.77 -0.17 4.24
CA ASN A 32 -14.89 0.17 5.12
C ASN A 32 -16.10 0.64 4.31
N GLN A 33 -15.89 1.50 3.29
CA GLN A 33 -16.96 1.95 2.40
C GLN A 33 -17.59 0.79 1.61
N ALA A 34 -16.79 -0.11 1.06
CA ALA A 34 -17.28 -1.27 0.33
C ALA A 34 -18.04 -2.26 1.23
N GLU A 35 -17.59 -2.44 2.47
CA GLU A 35 -18.31 -3.26 3.46
C GLU A 35 -19.65 -2.63 3.86
N GLN A 36 -19.67 -1.33 4.14
CA GLN A 36 -20.91 -0.61 4.44
C GLN A 36 -21.91 -0.68 3.28
N ALA A 37 -21.45 -0.49 2.04
CA ALA A 37 -22.30 -0.57 0.87
C ALA A 37 -22.90 -1.97 0.68
N ARG A 38 -22.10 -3.04 0.85
CA ARG A 38 -22.57 -4.43 0.82
C ARG A 38 -23.58 -4.74 1.92
N ASN A 39 -23.34 -4.25 3.14
CA ASN A 39 -24.26 -4.45 4.25
C ASN A 39 -25.62 -3.77 3.99
N GLN A 40 -25.62 -2.53 3.51
CA GLN A 40 -26.83 -1.82 3.12
C GLN A 40 -27.59 -2.54 1.99
N HIS A 41 -26.87 -3.04 0.99
CA HIS A 41 -27.48 -3.83 -0.09
C HIS A 41 -28.16 -5.10 0.46
N GLY A 42 -27.47 -5.84 1.34
CA GLY A 42 -28.05 -7.01 2.00
C GLY A 42 -29.30 -6.69 2.81
N GLN A 43 -29.31 -5.57 3.54
CA GLN A 43 -30.47 -5.10 4.28
C GLN A 43 -31.65 -4.77 3.37
N LEU A 44 -31.42 -4.09 2.24
CA LEU A 44 -32.48 -3.78 1.28
C LEU A 44 -33.04 -5.06 0.62
N ALA A 45 -32.19 -6.02 0.28
CA ALA A 45 -32.60 -7.30 -0.28
C ALA A 45 -33.45 -8.11 0.73
N GLN A 46 -33.04 -8.15 1.99
CA GLN A 46 -33.82 -8.78 3.05
C GLN A 46 -35.17 -8.08 3.23
N TYR A 47 -35.17 -6.76 3.31
CA TYR A 47 -36.39 -5.97 3.47
C TYR A 47 -37.37 -6.18 2.30
N ARG A 48 -36.86 -6.30 1.07
CA ARG A 48 -37.66 -6.64 -0.12
C ARG A 48 -38.35 -7.98 0.01
N ASN A 49 -37.64 -9.01 0.47
CA ASN A 49 -38.20 -10.34 0.68
C ASN A 49 -39.30 -10.32 1.75
N ASP A 50 -39.03 -9.68 2.89
CA ASP A 50 -40.02 -9.53 3.97
C ASP A 50 -41.27 -8.77 3.49
N TYR A 51 -41.06 -7.73 2.69
CA TYR A 51 -42.13 -6.94 2.09
C TYR A 51 -43.01 -7.74 1.13
N GLN A 52 -42.42 -8.61 0.30
CA GLN A 52 -43.15 -9.50 -0.61
C GLN A 52 -43.93 -10.59 0.15
N GLN A 53 -43.36 -11.15 1.21
CA GLN A 53 -44.03 -12.15 2.05
C GLN A 53 -45.26 -11.57 2.77
N ARG A 54 -45.09 -10.42 3.43
CA ARG A 54 -46.20 -9.73 4.13
C ARG A 54 -47.33 -9.36 3.19
N TRP A 55 -47.00 -8.98 1.96
CA TRP A 55 -48.00 -8.70 0.94
C TRP A 55 -48.82 -9.91 0.55
N THR A 56 -48.14 -11.01 0.25
CA THR A 56 -48.77 -12.27 -0.13
C THR A 56 -49.74 -12.73 0.97
N GLN A 57 -49.37 -12.55 2.24
CA GLN A 57 -50.23 -12.85 3.39
C GLN A 57 -51.42 -11.88 3.54
N THR A 58 -51.20 -10.57 3.35
CA THR A 58 -52.26 -9.55 3.48
C THR A 58 -53.31 -9.67 2.36
N PHE A 59 -52.88 -10.01 1.14
CA PHE A 59 -53.78 -10.20 0.00
C PHE A 59 -54.74 -11.38 0.22
N ALA A 60 -54.29 -12.42 0.93
CA ALA A 60 -55.12 -13.58 1.24
C ALA A 60 -56.33 -13.26 2.16
N GLN A 61 -56.32 -12.12 2.87
CA GLN A 61 -57.30 -11.84 3.93
C GLN A 61 -58.39 -10.83 3.55
N ARG A 62 -58.07 -9.78 2.75
CA ARG A 62 -58.96 -8.80 2.05
C ARG A 62 -58.15 -7.52 1.79
N THR A 63 -58.23 -6.94 0.59
CA THR A 63 -57.49 -5.71 0.23
C THR A 63 -58.39 -4.73 -0.55
N THR A 64 -58.26 -3.43 -0.27
CA THR A 64 -58.93 -2.35 -1.03
C THR A 64 -58.02 -1.81 -2.15
N VAL A 65 -58.61 -1.20 -3.19
CA VAL A 65 -57.89 -0.68 -4.37
C VAL A 65 -56.84 0.38 -3.98
N ASP A 66 -57.12 1.23 -2.99
CA ASP A 66 -56.17 2.25 -2.51
C ASP A 66 -54.92 1.64 -1.86
N ILE A 67 -55.09 0.55 -1.10
CA ILE A 67 -53.97 -0.16 -0.46
C ILE A 67 -53.08 -0.82 -1.52
N LEU A 68 -53.69 -1.31 -2.61
CA LEU A 68 -52.98 -1.89 -3.75
C LEU A 68 -52.04 -0.87 -4.42
N GLY A 69 -52.52 0.35 -4.66
CA GLY A 69 -51.74 1.41 -5.30
C GLY A 69 -50.56 1.89 -4.44
N CYS A 70 -50.78 2.03 -3.13
CA CYS A 70 -49.70 2.34 -2.17
C CYS A 70 -48.63 1.24 -2.15
N TYR A 71 -49.05 -0.03 -2.20
CA TYR A 71 -48.12 -1.16 -2.22
C TYR A 71 -47.23 -1.16 -3.47
N GLN A 72 -47.84 -1.04 -4.65
CA GLN A 72 -47.10 -1.00 -5.92
C GLN A 72 -46.11 0.17 -5.96
N THR A 73 -46.54 1.36 -5.52
CA THR A 73 -45.69 2.55 -5.52
C THR A 73 -44.49 2.39 -4.61
N PHE A 74 -44.67 1.82 -3.41
CA PHE A 74 -43.57 1.58 -2.49
C PHE A 74 -42.62 0.50 -3.01
N GLY A 75 -43.14 -0.59 -3.59
CA GLY A 75 -42.32 -1.61 -4.24
C GLY A 75 -41.41 -1.04 -5.33
N LEU A 76 -41.95 -0.17 -6.19
CA LEU A 76 -41.17 0.53 -7.22
C LEU A 76 -40.06 1.40 -6.62
N ARG A 77 -40.35 2.13 -5.53
CA ARG A 77 -39.33 2.94 -4.84
C ARG A 77 -38.24 2.07 -4.20
N LEU A 78 -38.61 0.93 -3.64
CA LEU A 78 -37.66 -0.01 -3.06
C LEU A 78 -36.75 -0.62 -4.13
N ASP A 79 -37.30 -1.04 -5.27
CA ASP A 79 -36.53 -1.54 -6.40
C ASP A 79 -35.59 -0.44 -6.96
N GLN A 80 -36.04 0.81 -7.03
CA GLN A 80 -35.18 1.95 -7.39
C GLN A 80 -34.03 2.14 -6.39
N ALA A 81 -34.30 2.07 -5.09
CA ALA A 81 -33.27 2.19 -4.05
C ALA A 81 -32.24 1.07 -4.11
N ILE A 82 -32.67 -0.17 -4.38
CA ILE A 82 -31.77 -1.32 -4.58
C ILE A 82 -30.87 -1.10 -5.78
N ASN A 83 -31.42 -0.70 -6.93
CA ASN A 83 -30.63 -0.42 -8.13
C ASN A 83 -29.61 0.71 -7.90
N GLN A 84 -29.96 1.74 -7.13
CA GLN A 84 -29.02 2.79 -6.75
C GLN A 84 -27.93 2.25 -5.82
N GLN A 85 -28.29 1.40 -4.86
CA GLN A 85 -27.35 0.79 -3.93
C GLN A 85 -26.38 -0.17 -4.63
N ASP A 86 -26.82 -0.87 -5.68
CA ASP A 86 -25.96 -1.69 -6.52
C ASP A 86 -24.86 -0.86 -7.19
N GLN A 87 -25.21 0.32 -7.72
CA GLN A 87 -24.25 1.24 -8.32
C GLN A 87 -23.24 1.76 -7.28
N VAL A 88 -23.72 2.11 -6.09
CA VAL A 88 -22.86 2.54 -4.97
C VAL A 88 -21.90 1.43 -4.55
N SER A 89 -22.40 0.19 -4.45
CA SER A 89 -21.58 -0.98 -4.08
C SER A 89 -20.51 -1.26 -5.12
N SER A 90 -20.88 -1.29 -6.41
CA SER A 90 -19.93 -1.48 -7.51
C SER A 90 -18.85 -0.39 -7.53
N TYR A 91 -19.22 0.87 -7.32
CA TYR A 91 -18.27 1.97 -7.25
C TYR A 91 -17.32 1.83 -6.05
N ALA A 92 -17.84 1.46 -4.88
CA ALA A 92 -17.02 1.25 -3.69
C ALA A 92 -16.02 0.09 -3.87
N GLU A 93 -16.44 -1.01 -4.50
CA GLU A 93 -15.58 -2.15 -4.85
C GLU A 93 -14.47 -1.75 -5.83
N GLN A 94 -14.80 -1.00 -6.88
CA GLN A 94 -13.81 -0.47 -7.82
C GLN A 94 -12.79 0.43 -7.12
N ARG A 95 -13.24 1.31 -6.22
CA ARG A 95 -12.34 2.16 -5.43
C ARG A 95 -11.43 1.37 -4.51
N GLN A 96 -11.94 0.32 -3.88
CA GLN A 96 -11.15 -0.58 -3.06
C GLN A 96 -10.04 -1.25 -3.89
N GLU A 97 -10.36 -1.71 -5.10
CA GLU A 97 -9.39 -2.33 -5.99
C GLU A 97 -8.31 -1.35 -6.45
N LEU A 98 -8.70 -0.13 -6.85
CA LEU A 98 -7.75 0.93 -7.18
C LEU A 98 -6.83 1.29 -6.02
N ALA A 99 -7.36 1.38 -4.79
CA ALA A 99 -6.57 1.65 -3.60
C ALA A 99 -5.58 0.50 -3.29
N ARG A 100 -6.00 -0.76 -3.52
CA ARG A 100 -5.15 -1.94 -3.36
C ARG A 100 -3.97 -1.91 -4.33
N ASN A 101 -4.23 -1.64 -5.60
CA ASN A 101 -3.19 -1.54 -6.62
C ASN A 101 -2.21 -0.40 -6.31
N ARG A 102 -2.72 0.77 -5.88
CA ARG A 102 -1.88 1.88 -5.46
C ARG A 102 -0.99 1.53 -4.25
N LEU A 103 -1.52 0.79 -3.27
CA LEU A 103 -0.70 0.34 -2.13
C LEU A 103 0.43 -0.58 -2.60
N ALA A 104 0.13 -1.53 -3.49
CA ALA A 104 1.14 -2.44 -4.04
C ALA A 104 2.27 -1.68 -4.78
N ASP A 105 1.92 -0.67 -5.58
CA ASP A 105 2.91 0.18 -6.26
C ASP A 105 3.80 0.95 -5.26
N CYS A 106 3.20 1.51 -4.20
CA CYS A 106 3.94 2.19 -3.15
C CYS A 106 4.88 1.22 -2.40
N GLU A 107 4.43 0.01 -2.09
CA GLU A 107 5.25 -1.02 -1.45
C GLU A 107 6.42 -1.44 -2.32
N LEU A 108 6.20 -1.65 -3.63
CA LEU A 108 7.24 -1.95 -4.60
C LEU A 108 8.28 -0.83 -4.66
N ARG A 109 7.83 0.44 -4.65
CA ARG A 109 8.73 1.60 -4.64
C ARG A 109 9.59 1.64 -3.38
N VAL A 110 8.99 1.42 -2.20
CA VAL A 110 9.73 1.34 -0.93
C VAL A 110 10.78 0.23 -0.98
N ALA A 111 10.40 -0.97 -1.43
CA ALA A 111 11.32 -2.11 -1.53
C ALA A 111 12.49 -1.82 -2.50
N SER A 112 12.20 -1.18 -3.63
CA SER A 112 13.19 -0.80 -4.64
C SER A 112 14.20 0.21 -4.11
N ILE A 113 13.74 1.25 -3.42
CA ILE A 113 14.63 2.27 -2.82
C ILE A 113 15.48 1.65 -1.71
N ARG A 114 14.91 0.79 -0.85
CA ARG A 114 15.67 0.06 0.19
C ARG A 114 16.80 -0.77 -0.42
N LYS A 115 16.50 -1.51 -1.50
CA LYS A 115 17.50 -2.33 -2.20
C LYS A 115 18.60 -1.47 -2.81
N LEU A 116 18.27 -0.30 -3.35
CA LEU A 116 19.25 0.64 -3.89
C LEU A 116 20.17 1.22 -2.80
N ILE A 117 19.61 1.60 -1.64
CA ILE A 117 20.39 2.06 -0.49
C ILE A 117 21.36 0.97 -0.02
N GLU A 118 20.88 -0.26 0.11
CA GLU A 118 21.69 -1.39 0.54
C GLU A 118 22.88 -1.61 -0.42
N ARG A 119 22.61 -1.63 -1.73
CA ARG A 119 23.66 -1.73 -2.75
C ARG A 119 24.70 -0.61 -2.63
N ARG A 120 24.26 0.64 -2.47
CA ARG A 120 25.14 1.81 -2.30
C ARG A 120 26.02 1.70 -1.05
N ARG A 121 25.47 1.19 0.05
CA ARG A 121 26.23 0.93 1.29
C ARG A 121 27.32 -0.11 1.06
N GLN A 122 26.97 -1.23 0.43
CA GLN A 122 27.93 -2.30 0.12
C GLN A 122 29.05 -1.83 -0.82
N GLU A 123 28.72 -1.03 -1.84
CA GLU A 123 29.71 -0.42 -2.73
C GLU A 123 30.64 0.52 -1.96
N GLY A 124 30.10 1.34 -1.05
CA GLY A 124 30.89 2.22 -0.17
C GLY A 124 31.85 1.44 0.73
N LEU A 125 31.39 0.37 1.37
CA LEU A 125 32.23 -0.50 2.21
C LEU A 125 33.36 -1.14 1.40
N ARG A 126 33.06 -1.65 0.19
CA ARG A 126 34.09 -2.23 -0.69
C ARG A 126 35.16 -1.22 -1.09
N VAL A 127 34.78 0.03 -1.35
CA VAL A 127 35.73 1.09 -1.67
C VAL A 127 36.60 1.43 -0.45
N ALA A 128 36.00 1.56 0.74
CA ALA A 128 36.71 1.83 1.98
C ALA A 128 37.74 0.74 2.31
N LEU A 129 37.35 -0.54 2.22
CA LEU A 129 38.24 -1.68 2.45
C LEU A 129 39.44 -1.68 1.49
N ARG A 130 39.23 -1.35 0.21
CA ARG A 130 40.34 -1.24 -0.77
C ARG A 130 41.28 -0.10 -0.45
N GLN A 131 40.75 1.04 0.02
CA GLN A 131 41.57 2.19 0.41
C GLN A 131 42.40 1.89 1.66
N GLU A 132 41.80 1.22 2.64
CA GLU A 132 42.48 0.78 3.87
C GLU A 132 43.60 -0.21 3.55
N GLN A 133 43.32 -1.27 2.77
CA GLN A 133 44.34 -2.22 2.32
C GLN A 133 45.51 -1.54 1.62
N LYS A 134 45.23 -0.64 0.67
CA LYS A 134 46.27 0.11 -0.03
C LYS A 134 47.13 0.95 0.93
N ALA A 135 46.50 1.62 1.90
CA ALA A 135 47.23 2.42 2.89
C ALA A 135 48.11 1.55 3.79
N THR A 136 47.62 0.38 4.20
CA THR A 136 48.38 -0.60 4.98
C THR A 136 49.58 -1.13 4.18
N ASP A 137 49.37 -1.48 2.91
CA ASP A 137 50.44 -1.97 2.03
C ASP A 137 51.53 -0.91 1.81
N GLU A 138 51.14 0.36 1.60
CA GLU A 138 52.08 1.47 1.47
C GLU A 138 52.90 1.70 2.75
N GLN A 139 52.28 1.58 3.92
CA GLN A 139 52.98 1.68 5.21
C GLN A 139 53.94 0.52 5.42
N ALA A 140 53.53 -0.72 5.11
CA ALA A 140 54.38 -1.90 5.19
C ALA A 140 55.58 -1.80 4.25
N ALA A 141 55.37 -1.35 3.01
CA ALA A 141 56.44 -1.13 2.03
C ALA A 141 57.43 -0.04 2.49
N ARG A 142 56.94 1.08 3.05
CA ARG A 142 57.81 2.13 3.63
C ARG A 142 58.61 1.62 4.82
N ALA A 143 58.00 0.86 5.72
CA ALA A 143 58.68 0.25 6.86
C ALA A 143 59.75 -0.75 6.41
N ALA A 144 59.46 -1.59 5.43
CA ALA A 144 60.41 -2.52 4.85
C ALA A 144 61.61 -1.80 4.21
N LEU A 145 61.38 -0.74 3.43
CA LEU A 145 62.43 0.08 2.82
C LEU A 145 63.31 0.76 3.88
N ALA A 146 62.70 1.32 4.93
CA ALA A 146 63.42 1.94 6.04
C ALA A 146 64.28 0.92 6.83
N GLY A 147 63.75 -0.29 7.05
CA GLY A 147 64.51 -1.39 7.68
C GLY A 147 65.70 -1.85 6.83
N PHE A 148 65.54 -1.93 5.51
CA PHE A 148 66.62 -2.28 4.59
C PHE A 148 67.73 -1.21 4.58
N GLY A 149 67.37 0.08 4.58
CA GLY A 149 68.31 1.20 4.63
C GLY A 149 69.03 1.35 5.98
N ALA A 150 68.47 0.81 7.07
CA ALA A 150 69.14 0.71 8.37
C ALA A 150 70.19 -0.41 8.37
N TYR A 151 69.87 -1.56 7.77
CA TYR A 151 70.81 -2.70 7.67
C TYR A 151 71.99 -2.41 6.74
N ALA A 152 71.75 -1.69 5.62
CA ALA A 152 72.80 -1.28 4.69
C ALA A 152 73.78 -0.24 5.27
N ARG A 153 73.36 0.57 6.25
CA ARG A 153 74.22 1.57 6.92
C ARG A 153 75.06 1.02 8.07
N VAL A 154 74.72 -0.14 8.60
CA VAL A 154 75.48 -0.83 9.68
C VAL A 154 76.55 -1.76 9.10
N SER A 155 76.51 -2.04 7.80
CA SER A 155 77.36 -3.03 7.13
C SER A 155 78.44 -2.42 6.22
N ALA A 156 78.68 -1.11 6.31
CA ALA A 156 79.72 -0.36 5.57
C ALA A 156 80.66 0.33 6.56
#